data_AF-A0A1G9YTM8-F1
#
_entry.id   AF-A0A1G9YTM8-F1
#
_cell.length_a   1.000
_cell.length_b   1.000
_cell.length_c   1.000
_cell.angle_alpha   90.00
_cell.angle_beta   90.00
_cell.angle_gamma   90.00
#
_symmetry.space_group_name_H-M   'P 1'
#
loop_
_entity.id
_entity.type
_entity.pdbx_description
1 polymer ?
#
loop_
_entity_poly.entity_id
_entity_poly.type
_entity_poly.pdbx_seq_one_letter_code
_entity_poly.pdbx_strand_id
1 'polypeptide(L)'
;MARRLIGWGGVWLVGSIAAFLLLDPILASFLAIVGLCLWGVAVLSSGWEQHPSFEQRELARARRRAERRERTKDARARDRARWEAHQRRKAERGAGR
;
A
#
# COMPACT_ATOMS: atom_id res chain seq x y z
N MET A 1 -8.33 -14.65 -2.73
CA MET A 1 -9.62 -14.35 -3.40
C MET A 1 -9.44 -13.88 -4.83
N ALA A 2 -8.71 -12.78 -5.10
CA ALA A 2 -8.52 -12.22 -6.44
C ALA A 2 -8.09 -13.22 -7.53
N ARG A 3 -7.10 -14.09 -7.27
CA ARG A 3 -6.66 -15.13 -8.23
C ARG A 3 -7.76 -16.13 -8.60
N ARG A 4 -8.64 -16.48 -7.64
CA ARG A 4 -9.81 -17.34 -7.91
C ARG A 4 -10.89 -16.56 -8.66
N LEU A 5 -11.10 -15.27 -8.35
CA LEU A 5 -12.03 -14.40 -9.09
C LEU A 5 -11.59 -14.15 -10.54
N ILE A 6 -10.29 -14.10 -10.82
CA ILE A 6 -9.74 -14.01 -12.18
C ILE A 6 -10.02 -15.32 -12.95
N GLY A 7 -9.78 -16.48 -12.32
CA GLY A 7 -10.10 -17.78 -12.92
C GLY A 7 -11.59 -17.95 -13.19
N TRP A 8 -12.44 -17.57 -12.23
CA TRP A 8 -13.90 -17.58 -12.40
C TRP A 8 -14.38 -16.55 -13.43
N GLY A 9 -13.73 -15.38 -13.52
CA GLY A 9 -14.00 -14.38 -14.55
C GLY A 9 -13.73 -14.92 -15.95
N GLY A 10 -12.67 -15.70 -16.14
CA GLY A 10 -12.37 -16.38 -17.40
C GLY A 10 -13.42 -17.43 -17.78
N VAL A 11 -13.84 -18.27 -16.82
CA VAL A 11 -14.90 -19.27 -17.04
C VAL A 11 -16.23 -18.60 -17.38
N TRP A 12 -16.55 -17.50 -16.70
CA TRP A 12 -17.75 -16.72 -16.96
C TRP A 12 -17.73 -16.07 -18.35
N LEU A 13 -16.61 -15.48 -18.77
CA LEU A 13 -16.45 -14.89 -20.10
C LEU A 13 -16.65 -15.94 -21.21
N VAL A 14 -16.03 -17.11 -21.06
CA VAL A 14 -16.18 -18.24 -22.01
C VAL A 14 -17.64 -18.73 -22.04
N GLY A 15 -18.29 -18.81 -20.88
CA GLY A 15 -19.71 -19.15 -20.77
C GLY A 15 -20.62 -18.12 -21.45
N SER A 16 -20.34 -16.82 -21.32
CA SER A 16 -21.09 -15.75 -21.98
C SER A 16 -20.93 -15.79 -23.50
N ILE A 17 -19.72 -16.06 -24.01
CA ILE A 17 -19.48 -16.22 -25.46
C ILE A 17 -20.24 -17.44 -25.98
N ALA A 18 -20.17 -18.57 -25.28
CA ALA A 18 -20.90 -19.78 -25.64
C ALA A 18 -22.43 -19.55 -25.63
N ALA A 19 -22.94 -18.82 -24.63
CA ALA A 19 -24.34 -18.43 -24.57
C ALA A 19 -24.72 -17.49 -25.73
N PHE A 20 -23.85 -16.56 -26.14
CA PHE A 20 -24.10 -15.68 -27.29
C PHE A 20 -24.20 -16.43 -28.62
N LEU A 21 -23.46 -17.53 -28.75
CA LEU A 21 -23.46 -18.38 -29.95
C LEU A 21 -24.61 -19.39 -29.97
N LEU A 22 -25.15 -19.76 -28.80
CA LEU A 22 -26.14 -20.83 -28.64
C LEU A 22 -27.55 -20.34 -28.21
N LEU A 23 -27.69 -19.12 -27.71
CA LEU A 23 -28.96 -18.50 -27.28
C LEU A 23 -29.24 -17.18 -28.04
N ASP A 24 -30.47 -16.69 -27.89
CA ASP A 24 -30.93 -15.38 -28.39
C ASP A 24 -29.94 -14.26 -27.99
N PRO A 25 -29.41 -13.50 -28.97
CA PRO A 25 -28.37 -12.49 -28.74
C PRO A 25 -28.81 -11.37 -27.79
N ILE A 26 -30.12 -11.09 -27.66
CA ILE A 26 -30.63 -10.07 -26.75
C ILE A 26 -30.47 -10.53 -25.29
N LEU A 27 -30.91 -11.77 -25.00
CA LEU A 27 -30.77 -12.37 -23.68
C LEU A 27 -29.30 -12.60 -23.31
N ALA A 28 -28.47 -13.03 -24.27
CA ALA A 28 -27.04 -13.21 -24.06
C ALA A 28 -26.33 -11.89 -23.74
N SER A 29 -26.65 -10.81 -24.45
CA SER A 29 -26.11 -9.47 -24.17
C SER A 29 -26.49 -8.99 -22.76
N PHE A 30 -27.75 -9.19 -22.35
CA PHE A 30 -28.21 -8.81 -21.02
C PHE A 30 -27.42 -9.55 -19.92
N LEU A 31 -27.29 -10.87 -20.02
CA LEU A 31 -26.55 -11.68 -19.05
C LEU A 31 -25.06 -11.32 -19.02
N ALA A 32 -24.46 -11.04 -20.19
CA ALA A 32 -23.09 -10.58 -20.28
C ALA A 32 -22.89 -9.24 -19.55
N ILE A 33 -23.74 -8.24 -19.81
CA ILE A 33 -23.62 -6.93 -19.15
C ILE A 33 -23.81 -7.06 -17.64
N VAL A 34 -24.85 -7.75 -17.19
CA VAL A 34 -25.14 -7.93 -15.76
C VAL A 34 -24.02 -8.68 -15.05
N GLY A 35 -23.56 -9.79 -15.61
CA GLY A 35 -22.49 -10.57 -15.00
C GLY A 35 -21.15 -9.82 -15.01
N LEU A 36 -20.86 -9.01 -16.02
CA LEU A 36 -19.65 -8.18 -16.07
C LEU A 36 -19.68 -7.13 -14.95
N CYS A 37 -20.82 -6.46 -14.77
CA CYS A 37 -21.02 -5.50 -13.70
C CYS A 37 -20.83 -6.14 -12.33
N LEU A 38 -21.49 -7.28 -12.07
CA LEU A 38 -21.37 -8.00 -10.80
C LEU A 38 -19.95 -8.50 -10.54
N TRP A 39 -19.29 -9.03 -11.57
CA TRP A 39 -17.90 -9.46 -11.47
C TRP A 39 -16.97 -8.28 -11.18
N GLY A 40 -17.17 -7.14 -11.85
CA GLY A 40 -16.42 -5.91 -11.60
C GLY A 40 -16.57 -5.44 -10.15
N VAL A 41 -17.79 -5.41 -9.62
CA VAL A 41 -18.05 -5.06 -8.21
C VAL A 41 -17.35 -6.04 -7.27
N ALA A 42 -17.43 -7.36 -7.53
CA ALA A 42 -16.80 -8.37 -6.70
C ALA A 42 -15.26 -8.27 -6.71
N VAL A 43 -14.65 -7.94 -7.84
CA VAL A 43 -13.19 -7.72 -7.93
C VAL A 43 -12.80 -6.48 -7.13
N LEU A 44 -13.54 -5.39 -7.28
CA LEU A 44 -13.23 -4.13 -6.61
C LEU A 44 -13.43 -4.23 -5.09
N SER A 45 -14.43 -4.99 -4.64
CA SER A 45 -14.68 -5.24 -3.22
C SER A 45 -13.75 -6.30 -2.61
N SER A 46 -13.07 -7.12 -3.41
CA SER A 46 -12.25 -8.24 -2.91
C SER A 46 -11.08 -7.84 -1.99
N GLY A 47 -10.69 -6.56 -2.02
CA GLY A 47 -9.66 -5.98 -1.16
C GLY A 47 -10.19 -5.04 -0.09
N TRP A 48 -11.51 -4.85 0.02
CA TRP A 48 -12.11 -3.83 0.87
C TRP A 48 -11.75 -4.03 2.35
N GLU A 49 -11.74 -5.26 2.83
CA GLU A 49 -11.38 -5.57 4.22
C GLU A 49 -9.86 -5.61 4.47
N GLN A 50 -9.02 -5.41 3.44
CA GLN A 50 -7.55 -5.45 3.59
C GLN A 50 -6.99 -4.12 4.10
N HIS A 51 -7.52 -3.65 5.21
CA HIS A 51 -6.99 -2.48 5.90
C HIS A 51 -6.01 -2.90 7.02
N PRO A 52 -4.79 -2.35 7.05
CA PRO A 52 -3.83 -2.68 8.10
C PRO A 52 -4.40 -2.25 9.46
N SER A 53 -4.26 -3.10 10.47
CA SER A 53 -4.68 -2.77 11.83
C SER A 53 -3.93 -1.55 12.37
N PHE A 54 -4.46 -0.92 13.43
CA PHE A 54 -3.77 0.20 14.08
C PHE A 54 -2.33 -0.16 14.48
N GLU A 55 -2.14 -1.34 15.08
CA GLU A 55 -0.83 -1.85 15.48
C GLU A 55 0.11 -2.06 14.29
N GLN A 56 -0.39 -2.63 13.18
CA GLN A 56 0.40 -2.81 11.97
C GLN A 56 0.83 -1.46 11.37
N ARG A 57 -0.03 -0.44 11.42
CA ARG A 57 0.30 0.92 10.99
C ARG A 57 1.36 1.56 11.90
N GLU A 58 1.25 1.41 13.21
CA GLU A 58 2.23 1.95 14.15
C GLU A 58 3.58 1.23 14.04
N LEU A 59 3.60 -0.09 13.88
CA LEU A 59 4.82 -0.84 13.60
C LEU A 59 5.49 -0.37 12.30
N ALA A 60 4.72 -0.13 11.23
CA ALA A 60 5.25 0.40 9.98
C ALA A 60 5.85 1.81 10.16
N ARG A 61 5.21 2.68 10.96
CA ARG A 61 5.75 4.01 11.31
C ARG A 61 7.02 3.90 12.15
N ALA A 62 7.06 2.99 13.12
CA ALA A 62 8.23 2.73 13.95
C ALA A 62 9.43 2.25 13.10
N ARG A 63 9.20 1.32 12.16
CA ARG A 63 10.20 0.86 11.20
C ARG A 63 10.76 2.01 10.35
N ARG A 64 9.89 2.86 9.80
CA ARG A 64 10.31 4.06 9.04
C ARG A 64 11.12 5.04 9.88
N ARG A 65 10.77 5.24 11.15
CA ARG A 65 11.54 6.09 12.08
C ARG A 65 12.91 5.48 12.37
N ALA A 66 12.99 4.16 12.55
CA ALA A 66 14.26 3.46 12.75
C ALA A 66 15.16 3.56 11.52
N GLU A 67 14.62 3.32 10.33
CA GLU A 67 15.35 3.48 9.06
C GLU A 67 15.85 4.92 8.85
N ARG A 68 15.00 5.91 9.12
CA ARG A 68 15.40 7.32 9.07
C ARG A 68 16.48 7.64 10.09
N ARG A 69 16.42 7.07 11.29
CA ARG A 69 17.48 7.21 12.29
C ARG A 69 18.79 6.65 11.74
N GLU A 70 18.79 5.45 11.19
CA GLU A 70 20.01 4.85 10.65
C GLU A 70 20.61 5.69 9.52
N ARG A 71 19.79 6.11 8.54
CA ARG A 71 20.23 6.98 7.44
C ARG A 71 20.81 8.32 7.89
N THR A 72 20.35 8.86 9.01
CA THR A 72 20.78 10.17 9.53
C THR A 72 21.84 10.06 10.65
N LYS A 73 22.33 8.86 10.95
CA LYS A 73 23.26 8.62 12.07
C LYS A 73 24.54 9.44 11.93
N ASP A 74 25.14 9.47 10.74
CA ASP A 74 26.41 10.18 10.50
C ASP A 74 26.23 11.69 10.48
N ALA A 75 25.10 12.18 9.95
CA ALA A 75 24.74 13.59 10.02
C ALA A 75 24.58 14.03 11.48
N ARG A 76 23.86 13.25 12.29
CA ARG A 76 23.69 13.50 13.73
C ARG A 76 25.00 13.40 14.51
N ALA A 77 25.91 12.50 14.13
CA ALA A 77 27.23 12.40 14.75
C ALA A 77 28.09 13.65 14.47
N ARG A 78 28.11 14.12 13.23
CA ARG A 78 28.81 15.37 12.85
C ARG A 78 28.21 16.60 13.51
N ASP A 79 26.88 16.67 13.59
CA ASP A 79 26.18 17.75 14.26
C ASP A 79 26.49 17.80 15.77
N ARG A 80 26.47 16.64 16.44
CA ARG A 80 26.91 16.53 17.85
C ARG A 80 28.35 16.98 18.04
N ALA A 81 29.28 16.54 17.19
CA ALA A 81 30.68 16.94 17.29
C ALA A 81 30.85 18.48 17.13
N ARG A 82 30.09 19.10 16.21
CA ARG A 82 30.08 20.57 16.06
C ARG A 82 29.51 21.27 17.28
N TRP A 83 28.40 20.76 17.82
CA TRP A 83 27.75 21.31 19.01
C TRP A 83 28.66 21.22 20.22
N GLU A 84 29.32 20.08 20.46
CA GLU A 84 30.28 19.90 21.55
C GLU A 84 31.49 20.84 21.40
N ALA A 85 32.03 20.99 20.20
CA ALA A 85 33.12 21.93 19.93
C ALA A 85 32.68 23.39 20.19
N HIS A 86 31.44 23.73 19.87
CA HIS A 86 30.89 25.06 20.16
C HIS A 86 30.69 25.28 21.67
N GLN A 87 30.18 24.28 22.41
CA GLN A 87 30.04 24.36 23.85
C GLN A 87 31.38 24.52 24.57
N ARG A 88 32.43 23.79 24.14
CA ARG A 88 33.79 23.96 24.68
C ARG A 88 34.30 25.38 24.51
N ARG A 89 34.19 25.94 23.30
CA ARG A 89 34.55 27.34 23.02
C ARG A 89 33.75 28.35 23.85
N LYS A 90 32.47 28.06 24.11
CA LYS A 90 31.62 28.91 24.95
C LYS A 90 32.03 28.84 26.42
N ALA A 91 32.35 27.64 26.94
CA ALA A 91 32.82 27.44 28.29
C ALA A 91 34.17 28.14 28.55
N GLU A 92 35.12 28.03 27.62
CA GLU A 92 36.41 28.72 27.68
C GLU A 92 36.24 30.26 27.69
N ARG A 93 35.35 30.80 26.85
CA ARG A 93 35.04 32.24 26.83
C ARG A 93 34.29 32.71 28.09
N GLY A 94 33.52 31.83 28.72
CA GLY A 94 32.77 32.12 29.94
C GLY A 94 33.63 32.05 31.21
N ALA A 95 34.64 31.18 31.24
CA ALA A 95 35.58 31.04 32.36
C ALA A 95 36.71 32.09 32.35
N GLY A 96 36.89 32.81 31.24
CA GLY A 96 37.84 33.93 31.10
C GLY A 96 37.28 35.30 31.48
N ARG A 97 36.08 35.36 32.08
CA ARG A 97 35.52 36.54 32.77
C ARG A 97 35.44 36.24 34.25
#